data_AF-A0A956H8M4-F1
#
_entry.id   AF-A0A956H8M4-F1
#
_cell.length_a   1.000
_cell.length_b   1.000
_cell.length_c   1.000
_cell.angle_alpha   90.00
_cell.angle_beta   90.00
_cell.angle_gamma   90.00
#
_symmetry.space_group_name_H-M   'P 1'
#
loop_
_entity.id
_entity.type
_entity.pdbx_description
1 polymer ?
#
loop_
_entity_poly.entity_id
_entity_poly.type
_entity_poly.pdbx_seq_one_letter_code
_entity_poly.pdbx_strand_id
1 'polypeptide(L)'
;MDWHLRNSLTAGWADKVVTFGYDSDRAVIGDWDGDGVDSPAVFRDGVWFIDNDFDGVADLTFNYGTPGDIPVAGDWNGDGIDTPGVYRGTSYYLRNSNTTGVADITFQYGVPGNTPVVGDWNGDGVDSQAVGM
;
A
#
# COMPACT_ATOMS: atom_id res chain seq x y z
N MET A 1 9.67 13.08 -2.67
CA MET A 1 10.42 12.27 -1.70
C MET A 1 11.33 11.31 -2.43
N ASP A 2 12.45 10.94 -1.79
CA ASP A 2 13.41 9.97 -2.33
C ASP A 2 13.27 8.63 -1.61
N TRP A 3 13.25 7.55 -2.39
CA TRP A 3 13.17 6.16 -1.95
C TRP A 3 14.53 5.52 -2.11
N HIS A 4 15.10 5.06 -1.00
CA HIS A 4 16.40 4.39 -0.98
C HIS A 4 16.20 2.89 -0.79
N LEU A 5 16.22 2.13 -1.88
CA LEU A 5 15.89 0.70 -1.90
C LEU A 5 17.15 -0.16 -1.79
N ARG A 6 17.01 -1.29 -1.10
CA ARG A 6 18.14 -2.16 -0.83
C ARG A 6 17.74 -3.63 -0.86
N ASN A 7 18.50 -4.41 -1.62
CA ASN A 7 18.21 -5.81 -1.94
C ASN A 7 19.05 -6.77 -1.09
N SER A 8 19.69 -6.27 -0.03
CA SER A 8 20.55 -7.05 0.85
C SER A 8 20.26 -6.76 2.32
N LEU A 9 20.20 -7.82 3.12
CA LEU A 9 20.00 -7.75 4.57
C LEU A 9 21.32 -7.51 5.31
N THR A 10 22.09 -6.52 4.85
CA THR A 10 23.40 -6.15 5.41
C THR A 10 23.47 -4.65 5.67
N ALA A 11 24.61 -4.09 6.11
CA ALA A 11 24.83 -2.63 6.25
C ALA A 11 25.49 -2.05 4.97
N GLY A 12 25.26 -0.78 4.62
CA GLY A 12 25.71 -0.19 3.35
C GLY A 12 24.72 0.77 2.67
N TRP A 13 25.10 1.21 1.47
CA TRP A 13 24.33 2.15 0.63
C TRP A 13 23.12 1.46 -0.05
N ALA A 14 22.22 2.28 -0.60
CA ALA A 14 21.11 1.83 -1.42
C ALA A 14 21.59 1.27 -2.76
N ASP A 15 20.91 0.24 -3.26
CA ASP A 15 21.15 -0.35 -4.59
C ASP A 15 20.41 0.45 -5.68
N LYS A 16 19.25 1.02 -5.33
CA LYS A 16 18.44 1.88 -6.21
C LYS A 16 17.98 3.11 -5.41
N VAL A 17 17.99 4.27 -6.06
CA VAL A 17 17.35 5.49 -5.54
C VAL A 17 16.33 5.95 -6.57
N VAL A 18 15.09 6.16 -6.15
CA VAL A 18 13.99 6.62 -6.99
C VAL A 18 13.39 7.87 -6.35
N THR A 19 13.17 8.92 -7.15
CA THR A 19 12.44 10.10 -6.70
C THR A 19 11.00 9.98 -7.18
N PHE A 20 10.07 9.72 -6.27
CA PHE A 20 8.67 9.52 -6.59
C PHE A 20 7.78 10.12 -5.50
N GLY A 21 6.78 10.91 -5.91
CA GLY A 21 5.88 11.62 -5.00
C GLY A 21 6.50 12.82 -4.28
N TYR A 22 5.73 13.40 -3.36
CA TYR A 22 6.10 14.53 -2.51
C TYR A 22 6.22 14.11 -1.05
N ASP A 23 6.95 14.89 -0.25
CA ASP A 23 7.19 14.57 1.18
C ASP A 23 5.91 14.63 2.04
N SER A 24 4.84 15.23 1.51
CA SER A 24 3.51 15.24 2.13
C SER A 24 2.70 13.98 1.86
N ASP A 25 3.11 13.16 0.90
CA ASP A 25 2.36 11.97 0.51
C ASP A 25 2.59 10.83 1.50
N ARG A 26 1.65 9.89 1.56
CA ARG A 26 1.81 8.66 2.35
C ARG A 26 2.37 7.56 1.46
N ALA A 27 3.59 7.14 1.78
CA ALA A 27 4.27 6.01 1.14
C ALA A 27 3.57 4.68 1.45
N VAL A 28 3.42 3.84 0.43
CA VAL A 28 2.94 2.44 0.52
C VAL A 28 3.73 1.58 -0.47
N ILE A 29 3.93 0.31 -0.14
CA ILE A 29 4.65 -0.66 -0.96
C ILE A 29 3.74 -1.86 -1.18
N GLY A 30 3.84 -2.49 -2.35
CA GLY A 30 3.24 -3.78 -2.65
C GLY A 30 3.59 -4.27 -4.05
N ASP A 31 3.24 -5.51 -4.35
CA ASP A 31 3.29 -6.11 -5.69
C ASP A 31 2.00 -5.77 -6.47
N TRP A 32 1.98 -4.57 -7.06
CA TRP A 32 0.77 -4.02 -7.67
C TRP A 32 0.40 -4.63 -9.03
N ASP A 33 1.31 -5.36 -9.68
CA ASP A 33 1.06 -6.00 -10.98
C ASP A 33 1.23 -7.53 -10.99
N GLY A 34 1.55 -8.13 -9.85
CA GLY A 34 1.61 -9.57 -9.65
C GLY A 34 2.85 -10.21 -10.25
N ASP A 35 3.94 -9.44 -10.41
CA ASP A 35 5.19 -9.95 -10.97
C ASP A 35 6.11 -10.57 -9.89
N GLY A 36 5.71 -10.50 -8.62
CA GLY A 36 6.43 -10.95 -7.45
C GLY A 36 7.44 -9.92 -6.91
N VAL A 37 7.42 -8.68 -7.40
CA VAL A 37 8.34 -7.61 -7.00
C VAL A 37 7.56 -6.44 -6.41
N ASP A 38 7.86 -6.14 -5.15
CA ASP A 38 7.35 -4.95 -4.47
C ASP A 38 7.82 -3.66 -5.15
N SER A 39 6.87 -2.75 -5.42
CA SER A 39 7.11 -1.45 -6.04
C SER A 39 6.43 -0.29 -5.31
N PRO A 40 6.95 0.95 -5.45
CA PRO A 40 6.47 2.08 -4.69
C PRO A 40 5.13 2.62 -5.16
N ALA A 41 4.28 2.95 -4.19
CA ALA A 41 3.08 3.74 -4.37
C ALA A 41 3.06 4.92 -3.39
N VAL A 42 2.34 5.97 -3.77
CA VAL A 42 2.01 7.08 -2.88
C VAL A 42 0.51 7.35 -2.87
N PHE A 43 0.00 7.62 -1.67
CA PHE A 43 -1.37 8.09 -1.45
C PHE A 43 -1.36 9.57 -1.12
N ARG A 44 -2.13 10.34 -1.89
CA ARG A 44 -2.28 11.79 -1.73
C ARG A 44 -3.77 12.13 -1.73
N ASP A 45 -4.29 12.47 -0.56
CA ASP A 45 -5.65 13.03 -0.41
C ASP A 45 -6.79 12.21 -1.06
N GLY A 46 -6.69 10.88 -1.06
CA GLY A 46 -7.68 9.98 -1.69
C GLY A 46 -7.26 9.45 -3.07
N VAL A 47 -6.13 9.89 -3.59
CA VAL A 47 -5.60 9.49 -4.90
C VAL A 47 -4.38 8.60 -4.70
N TRP A 48 -4.37 7.46 -5.39
CA TRP A 48 -3.25 6.55 -5.47
C TRP A 48 -2.44 6.82 -6.73
N PHE A 49 -1.12 6.77 -6.59
CA PHE A 49 -0.15 6.82 -7.67
C PHE A 49 0.81 5.64 -7.48
N ILE A 50 0.95 4.78 -8.48
CA ILE A 50 1.76 3.56 -8.42
C ILE A 50 2.82 3.65 -9.52
N ASP A 51 4.07 3.36 -9.18
CA ASP A 51 5.24 3.32 -10.07
C ASP A 51 5.86 1.92 -10.00
N ASN A 52 5.56 1.07 -10.98
CA ASN A 52 5.99 -0.33 -11.03
C ASN A 52 7.36 -0.49 -11.70
N ASP A 53 7.72 0.41 -12.62
CA ASP A 53 8.98 0.31 -13.37
C ASP A 53 10.15 1.08 -12.74
N PHE A 54 9.88 1.81 -11.65
CA PHE A 54 10.82 2.58 -10.85
C PHE A 54 11.45 3.77 -11.60
N ASP A 55 10.74 4.34 -12.58
CA ASP A 55 11.21 5.49 -13.34
C ASP A 55 10.87 6.86 -12.70
N GLY A 56 10.10 6.85 -11.60
CA GLY A 56 9.67 8.04 -10.86
C GLY A 56 8.40 8.69 -11.43
N VAL A 57 7.72 8.02 -12.36
CA VAL A 57 6.43 8.42 -12.94
C VAL A 57 5.39 7.37 -12.60
N ALA A 58 4.16 7.80 -12.32
CA ALA A 58 3.09 6.87 -11.99
C ALA A 58 2.58 6.16 -13.25
N ASP A 59 2.66 4.83 -13.28
CA ASP A 59 2.03 3.95 -14.27
C ASP A 59 0.51 3.94 -14.10
N LEU A 60 0.05 3.90 -12.85
CA LEU A 60 -1.37 3.93 -12.49
C LEU A 60 -1.68 5.12 -11.60
N THR A 61 -2.83 5.75 -11.89
CA THR A 61 -3.39 6.81 -11.05
C THR A 61 -4.90 6.65 -10.96
N PHE A 62 -5.43 6.53 -9.75
CA PHE A 62 -6.87 6.39 -9.53
C PHE A 62 -7.32 6.92 -8.16
N ASN A 63 -8.62 7.23 -8.06
CA ASN A 63 -9.22 7.71 -6.82
C ASN A 63 -9.76 6.54 -6.00
N TYR A 64 -9.26 6.34 -4.79
CA TYR A 64 -9.81 5.39 -3.82
C TYR A 64 -9.47 5.82 -2.39
N GLY A 65 -10.44 6.40 -1.70
CA GLY A 65 -10.28 6.99 -0.37
C GLY A 65 -10.60 8.47 -0.35
N THR A 66 -10.26 9.12 0.75
CA THR A 66 -10.50 10.55 1.01
C THR A 66 -9.34 11.15 1.80
N PRO A 67 -9.21 12.49 1.84
CA PRO A 67 -8.20 13.15 2.67
C PRO A 67 -8.29 12.71 4.14
N GLY A 68 -7.15 12.31 4.71
CA GLY A 68 -7.01 11.85 6.09
C GLY A 68 -6.96 10.33 6.26
N ASP A 69 -7.43 9.56 5.28
CA ASP A 69 -7.38 8.09 5.31
C ASP A 69 -5.95 7.55 5.35
N ILE A 70 -5.69 6.51 6.15
CA ILE A 70 -4.40 5.82 6.20
C ILE A 70 -4.41 4.72 5.14
N PRO A 71 -3.53 4.76 4.12
CA PRO A 71 -3.50 3.75 3.08
C PRO A 71 -2.84 2.46 3.58
N VAL A 72 -3.29 1.32 3.07
CA VAL A 72 -2.70 -0.02 3.26
C VAL A 72 -2.73 -0.77 1.92
N ALA A 73 -1.84 -1.74 1.75
CA ALA A 73 -1.75 -2.58 0.56
C ALA A 73 -1.60 -4.04 0.98
N GLY A 74 -2.16 -4.95 0.20
CA GLY A 74 -2.06 -6.38 0.44
C GLY A 74 -2.91 -7.18 -0.53
N ASP A 75 -2.64 -8.47 -0.59
CA ASP A 75 -3.40 -9.45 -1.37
C ASP A 75 -4.60 -9.94 -0.55
N TRP A 76 -5.73 -9.22 -0.65
CA TRP A 76 -6.93 -9.52 0.14
C TRP A 76 -7.70 -10.75 -0.33
N ASN A 77 -7.42 -11.25 -1.54
CA ASN A 77 -8.18 -12.31 -2.19
C ASN A 77 -7.35 -13.52 -2.62
N GLY A 78 -6.04 -13.52 -2.33
CA GLY A 78 -5.13 -14.63 -2.56
C GLY A 78 -4.79 -14.85 -4.03
N ASP A 79 -4.81 -13.80 -4.86
CA ASP A 79 -4.47 -13.90 -6.28
C ASP A 79 -3.02 -13.54 -6.62
N GLY A 80 -2.24 -13.18 -5.61
CA GLY A 80 -0.84 -12.80 -5.69
C GLY A 80 -0.62 -11.33 -6.06
N ILE A 81 -1.67 -10.48 -6.04
CA ILE A 81 -1.56 -9.06 -6.38
C ILE A 81 -1.95 -8.22 -5.17
N ASP A 82 -1.06 -7.32 -4.76
CA ASP A 82 -1.39 -6.32 -3.76
C ASP A 82 -2.34 -5.27 -4.32
N THR A 83 -3.38 -4.98 -3.56
CA THR A 83 -4.44 -4.06 -3.97
C THR A 83 -4.80 -3.06 -2.88
N PRO A 84 -5.39 -1.90 -3.22
CA PRO A 84 -5.52 -0.78 -2.30
C PRO A 84 -6.55 -1.04 -1.20
N GLY A 85 -6.17 -0.65 0.02
CA GLY A 85 -7.07 -0.51 1.16
C GLY A 85 -6.91 0.84 1.84
N VAL A 86 -7.96 1.30 2.52
CA VAL A 86 -7.88 2.48 3.39
C VAL A 86 -8.41 2.17 4.78
N TYR A 87 -7.71 2.66 5.80
CA TYR A 87 -8.14 2.66 7.19
C TYR A 87 -8.62 4.06 7.58
N ARG A 88 -9.90 4.13 7.99
CA ARG A 88 -10.59 5.38 8.36
C ARG A 88 -11.25 5.21 9.71
N GLY A 89 -10.76 5.96 10.70
CA GLY A 89 -11.21 5.84 12.09
C GLY A 89 -10.80 4.50 12.69
N THR A 90 -11.71 3.52 12.65
CA THR A 90 -11.51 2.13 13.08
C THR A 90 -11.97 1.11 12.04
N SER A 91 -12.19 1.56 10.80
CA SER A 91 -12.78 0.75 9.73
C SER A 91 -11.80 0.60 8.58
N TYR A 92 -11.66 -0.63 8.09
CA TYR A 92 -10.95 -0.98 6.88
C TYR A 92 -11.92 -1.00 5.70
N TYR A 93 -11.48 -0.46 4.56
CA TYR A 93 -12.18 -0.47 3.29
C TYR A 93 -11.21 -0.99 2.23
N LEU A 94 -11.30 -2.28 1.90
CA LEU A 94 -10.36 -2.97 1.01
C LEU A 94 -11.00 -3.17 -0.36
N ARG A 95 -10.18 -3.10 -1.41
CA ARG A 95 -10.60 -3.26 -2.79
C ARG A 95 -9.66 -4.23 -3.48
N ASN A 96 -10.20 -5.21 -4.18
CA ASN A 96 -9.43 -6.29 -4.82
C ASN A 96 -9.01 -5.89 -6.26
N SER A 97 -8.79 -4.60 -6.51
CA SER A 97 -8.33 -4.10 -7.81
C SER A 97 -7.75 -2.70 -7.73
N ASN A 98 -6.75 -2.43 -8.56
CA ASN A 98 -6.07 -1.13 -8.70
C ASN A 98 -6.91 -0.14 -9.52
N THR A 99 -8.13 0.14 -9.05
CA THR A 99 -9.14 0.96 -9.74
C THR A 99 -9.94 1.82 -8.77
N THR A 100 -10.74 2.76 -9.30
CA THR A 100 -11.73 3.50 -8.49
C THR A 100 -12.99 2.67 -8.22
N GLY A 101 -13.71 2.96 -7.13
CA GLY A 101 -15.01 2.37 -6.84
C GLY A 101 -15.29 2.23 -5.34
N VAL A 102 -16.32 1.44 -5.02
CA VAL A 102 -16.67 1.08 -3.63
C VAL A 102 -15.77 -0.05 -3.12
N ALA A 103 -15.61 -0.16 -1.81
CA ALA A 103 -14.86 -1.27 -1.22
C ALA A 103 -15.53 -2.63 -1.53
N ASP A 104 -14.72 -3.65 -1.79
CA ASP A 104 -15.17 -5.04 -1.90
C ASP A 104 -15.34 -5.66 -0.51
N ILE A 105 -14.48 -5.27 0.43
CA ILE A 105 -14.48 -5.75 1.82
C ILE A 105 -14.51 -4.55 2.76
N THR A 106 -15.36 -4.58 3.78
CA THR A 106 -15.41 -3.55 4.83
C THR A 106 -15.66 -4.18 6.19
N PHE A 107 -14.85 -3.82 7.17
CA PHE A 107 -15.00 -4.28 8.55
C PHE A 107 -14.37 -3.29 9.54
N GLN A 108 -14.70 -3.43 10.82
CA GLN A 108 -14.10 -2.64 11.90
C GLN A 108 -13.09 -3.46 12.68
N TYR A 109 -11.93 -2.88 12.97
CA TYR A 109 -10.89 -3.49 13.79
C TYR A 109 -9.97 -2.42 14.39
N GLY A 110 -9.64 -2.54 15.68
CA GLY A 110 -8.84 -1.56 16.42
C GLY A 110 -9.65 -0.46 17.10
N VAL A 111 -8.93 0.47 17.72
CA VAL A 111 -9.49 1.65 18.43
C VAL A 111 -8.85 2.95 17.90
N PRO A 112 -9.45 4.13 18.16
CA PRO A 112 -8.88 5.40 17.72
C PRO A 112 -7.43 5.57 18.18
N GLY A 113 -6.56 5.96 17.25
CA GLY A 113 -5.12 6.15 17.49
C GLY A 113 -4.25 4.95 17.15
N ASN A 114 -4.82 3.76 16.87
CA ASN A 114 -4.04 2.64 16.37
C ASN A 114 -3.49 2.90 14.96
N THR A 115 -2.30 2.36 14.70
CA THR A 115 -1.70 2.35 13.36
C THR A 115 -2.06 1.05 12.65
N PRO A 116 -2.68 1.08 11.45
CA PRO A 116 -3.01 -0.12 10.72
C PRO A 116 -1.73 -0.81 10.22
N VAL A 117 -1.73 -2.13 10.26
CA VAL A 117 -0.65 -2.99 9.73
C VAL A 117 -1.33 -4.15 9.00
N VAL A 118 -0.72 -4.66 7.95
CA VAL A 118 -1.26 -5.74 7.10
C VAL A 118 -0.15 -6.72 6.74
N GLY A 119 -0.54 -7.96 6.46
CA GLY A 119 0.36 -9.04 6.06
C GLY A 119 -0.29 -10.41 6.21
N ASP A 120 0.36 -11.44 5.67
CA ASP A 120 -0.03 -12.84 5.83
C ASP A 120 0.49 -13.40 7.17
N TRP A 121 -0.38 -13.40 8.18
CA TRP A 121 -0.04 -13.85 9.53
C TRP A 121 -0.15 -15.36 9.72
N ASN A 122 -0.81 -16.08 8.81
CA ASN A 122 -1.15 -17.50 8.98
C ASN A 122 -0.58 -18.41 7.87
N GLY A 123 0.06 -17.84 6.85
CA GLY A 123 0.66 -18.55 5.73
C GLY A 123 -0.34 -19.05 4.69
N ASP A 124 -1.55 -18.47 4.60
CA ASP A 124 -2.56 -18.88 3.61
C ASP A 124 -2.47 -18.12 2.29
N GLY A 125 -1.53 -17.19 2.17
CA GLY A 125 -1.33 -16.36 0.99
C GLY A 125 -2.35 -15.23 0.86
N VAL A 126 -3.15 -14.95 1.90
CA VAL A 126 -4.05 -13.80 1.96
C VAL A 126 -3.57 -12.85 3.05
N ASP A 127 -3.36 -11.59 2.68
CA ASP A 127 -3.04 -10.57 3.66
C ASP A 127 -4.25 -10.22 4.51
N SER A 128 -4.02 -10.03 5.81
CA SER A 128 -5.05 -9.65 6.76
C SER A 128 -4.59 -8.57 7.72
N GLN A 129 -5.56 -7.94 8.40
CA GLN A 129 -5.33 -6.79 9.26
C GLN A 129 -4.66 -7.12 10.60
N ALA A 130 -3.85 -6.18 11.07
CA ALA A 130 -3.32 -6.04 12.41
C ALA A 130 -3.35 -4.55 12.83
N VAL A 131 -3.15 -4.25 14.12
CA VAL A 131 -3.02 -2.88 14.62
C VAL A 131 -1.85 -2.75 15.58
N GLY A 132 -1.06 -1.69 15.41
CA GLY A 132 -0.06 -1.23 16.38
C GLY A 132 -0.68 -0.31 17.43
N MET A 133 -0.28 -0.49 18.70
CA MET A 133 -0.71 0.32 19.85
C MET A 133 0.31 1.39 20.24
#